data_AF-A0A9D9BX96-F1
#
_entry.id   AF-A0A9D9BX96-F1
#
_cell.length_a   1.000
_cell.length_b   1.000
_cell.length_c   1.000
_cell.angle_alpha   90.00
_cell.angle_beta   90.00
_cell.angle_gamma   90.00
#
_symmetry.space_group_name_H-M   'P 1'
#
loop_
_entity.id
_entity.type
_entity.pdbx_description
1 polymer ?
#
loop_
_entity_poly.entity_id
_entity_poly.type
_entity_poly.pdbx_seq_one_letter_code
_entity_poly.pdbx_strand_id
1 'polypeptide(L)'
;MTAQNFMNVVRFKLKSDCIEQYFEVIDKTSFEGMTQRYIAKTGDYDYCFVGIWKNAEAIAAQRPAMIAHLDEVRGFMEELSPELGVTDPVSGNIVSKVGYHD
;
A
#
# COMPACT_ATOMS: atom_id res chain seq x y z
N MET A 1 10.48 -24.05 -8.26
CA MET A 1 9.85 -23.42 -7.07
C MET A 1 8.99 -22.30 -7.60
N THR A 2 7.67 -22.36 -7.43
CA THR A 2 6.80 -21.20 -7.70
C THR A 2 7.27 -20.07 -6.80
N ALA A 3 7.57 -18.90 -7.37
CA ALA A 3 7.86 -17.70 -6.57
C ALA A 3 6.64 -17.45 -5.67
N GLN A 4 6.82 -17.53 -4.35
CA GLN A 4 5.75 -17.32 -3.38
C GLN A 4 5.43 -15.83 -3.30
N ASN A 5 4.64 -15.31 -4.23
CA ASN A 5 4.31 -13.89 -4.23
C ASN A 5 3.15 -13.61 -3.25
N PHE A 6 3.38 -12.65 -2.36
CA PHE A 6 2.39 -12.17 -1.39
C PHE A 6 1.99 -10.74 -1.74
N MET A 7 0.77 -10.33 -1.42
CA MET A 7 0.26 -9.00 -1.74
C MET A 7 -0.33 -8.35 -0.51
N ASN A 8 -0.14 -7.03 -0.37
CA ASN A 8 -1.01 -6.19 0.43
C ASN A 8 -1.75 -5.19 -0.45
N VAL A 9 -2.99 -4.89 -0.08
CA VAL A 9 -3.82 -3.85 -0.69
C VAL A 9 -4.28 -2.93 0.42
N VAL A 10 -4.17 -1.62 0.22
CA VAL A 10 -4.60 -0.62 1.19
C VAL A 10 -5.46 0.40 0.48
N ARG A 11 -6.72 0.53 0.93
CA ARG A 11 -7.58 1.64 0.53
C ARG A 11 -7.38 2.78 1.50
N PHE A 12 -7.31 4.00 0.98
CA PHE A 12 -7.17 5.21 1.76
C PHE A 12 -7.70 6.39 0.97
N LYS A 13 -7.99 7.48 1.68
CA LYS A 13 -8.44 8.73 1.09
C LYS A 13 -7.50 9.85 1.52
N LEU A 14 -7.05 10.67 0.58
CA LEU A 14 -6.19 11.82 0.86
C LEU A 14 -7.04 13.07 1.09
N LYS A 15 -6.57 13.96 1.95
CA LYS A 15 -7.10 15.33 2.02
C LYS A 15 -6.72 16.06 0.73
N SER A 16 -7.63 16.88 0.22
CA SER A 16 -7.45 17.56 -1.07
C SER A 16 -6.21 18.46 -1.14
N ASP A 17 -5.76 18.98 -0.01
CA ASP A 17 -4.60 19.86 0.15
C ASP A 17 -3.28 19.13 0.49
N CYS A 18 -3.32 17.80 0.60
CA CYS A 18 -2.18 16.98 1.02
C CYS A 18 -1.67 16.02 -0.08
N ILE A 19 -2.24 16.07 -1.29
CA ILE A 19 -1.96 15.08 -2.34
C ILE A 19 -0.48 15.12 -2.76
N GLU A 20 0.05 16.32 -3.02
CA GLU A 20 1.44 16.49 -3.44
C GLU A 20 2.42 16.03 -2.34
N GLN A 21 2.19 16.45 -1.09
CA GLN A 21 3.02 16.05 0.05
C GLN A 21 3.02 14.53 0.26
N TYR A 22 1.87 13.87 0.07
CA TYR A 22 1.78 12.41 0.17
C TYR A 22 2.69 11.74 -0.87
N PHE A 23 2.61 12.14 -2.14
CA PHE A 23 3.42 11.54 -3.19
C PHE A 23 4.92 11.85 -3.05
N GLU A 24 5.29 13.03 -2.53
CA GLU A 24 6.69 13.33 -2.22
C GLU A 24 7.32 12.37 -1.19
N VAL A 25 6.55 11.93 -0.20
CA VAL A 25 6.99 10.95 0.80
C VAL A 25 6.99 9.55 0.21
N ILE A 26 5.92 9.19 -0.50
CA ILE A 26 5.77 7.86 -1.12
C ILE A 26 6.87 7.60 -2.14
N ASP A 27 7.23 8.56 -2.98
CA ASP A 27 8.25 8.39 -4.02
C ASP A 27 9.64 8.06 -3.46
N LYS A 28 9.89 8.43 -2.20
CA LYS A 28 11.15 8.13 -1.49
C LYS A 28 11.06 6.88 -0.62
N THR A 29 9.86 6.34 -0.41
CA THR A 29 9.62 5.19 0.46
C THR A 29 9.92 3.88 -0.27
N SER A 30 10.70 3.01 0.36
CA SER A 30 10.91 1.63 -0.11
C SER A 30 10.98 0.69 1.09
N PHE A 31 10.60 -0.57 0.87
CA PHE A 31 10.63 -1.61 1.88
C PHE A 31 11.42 -2.81 1.36
N GLU A 32 12.26 -3.38 2.21
CA GLU A 32 13.03 -4.56 1.83
C GLU A 32 12.07 -5.73 1.53
N GLY A 33 12.25 -6.37 0.39
CA GLY A 33 11.44 -7.51 -0.03
C GLY A 33 10.11 -7.15 -0.71
N MET A 34 9.74 -5.86 -0.78
CA MET A 34 8.73 -5.40 -1.72
C MET A 34 9.35 -5.33 -3.13
N THR A 35 8.75 -6.04 -4.07
CA THR A 35 9.26 -6.21 -5.44
C THR A 35 8.59 -5.28 -6.44
N GLN A 36 7.33 -4.93 -6.20
CA GLN A 36 6.55 -4.01 -7.02
C GLN A 36 5.59 -3.25 -6.12
N ARG A 37 5.25 -2.04 -6.53
CA ARG A 37 4.18 -1.25 -5.92
C ARG A 37 3.38 -0.53 -6.99
N TYR A 38 2.10 -0.36 -6.72
CA TYR A 38 1.18 0.39 -7.56
C TYR A 38 0.28 1.25 -6.67
N ILE A 39 -0.05 2.45 -7.12
CA ILE A 39 -1.10 3.26 -6.53
C ILE A 39 -2.07 3.62 -7.64
N ALA A 40 -3.33 3.27 -7.47
CA ALA A 40 -4.40 3.64 -8.38
C ALA A 40 -5.27 4.72 -7.73
N LYS A 41 -5.56 5.79 -8.47
CA LYS A 41 -6.62 6.72 -8.12
C LYS A 41 -7.96 6.09 -8.51
N THR A 42 -8.86 5.89 -7.55
CA THR A 42 -10.15 5.19 -7.73
C THR A 42 -11.38 6.08 -7.54
N GLY A 43 -11.17 7.32 -7.09
CA GLY A 43 -12.15 8.39 -6.97
C GLY A 43 -11.45 9.76 -7.00
N ASP A 44 -12.12 10.84 -6.61
CA ASP A 44 -11.49 12.17 -6.63
C ASP A 44 -10.29 12.27 -5.67
N TYR A 45 -10.42 11.63 -4.50
CA TYR A 45 -9.38 11.59 -3.47
C TYR A 45 -9.16 10.18 -2.92
N ASP A 46 -9.81 9.19 -3.49
CA ASP A 46 -9.72 7.78 -3.10
C ASP A 46 -8.59 7.10 -3.86
N TYR A 47 -7.80 6.31 -3.13
CA TYR A 47 -6.63 5.62 -3.67
C TYR A 47 -6.56 4.19 -3.15
N CYS A 48 -6.01 3.31 -4.00
CA CYS A 48 -5.64 1.95 -3.65
C CYS A 48 -4.13 1.77 -3.83
N PHE A 49 -3.42 1.50 -2.74
CA PHE A 49 -2.04 1.02 -2.79
C PHE A 49 -2.03 -0.50 -2.93
N VAL A 50 -1.16 -1.03 -3.79
CA VAL A 50 -0.89 -2.46 -3.93
C VAL A 50 0.61 -2.68 -3.83
N GLY A 51 1.05 -3.49 -2.86
CA GLY A 51 2.43 -3.93 -2.73
C GLY A 51 2.55 -5.42 -3.04
N ILE A 52 3.53 -5.79 -3.88
CA ILE A 52 3.88 -7.17 -4.18
C ILE A 52 5.17 -7.53 -3.47
N TRP A 53 5.17 -8.60 -2.69
CA TRP A 53 6.25 -9.01 -1.80
C TRP A 53 6.83 -10.35 -2.19
N LYS A 54 8.13 -10.54 -1.89
CA LYS A 54 8.85 -11.80 -2.12
C LYS A 54 8.21 -13.03 -1.49
N ASN A 55 7.54 -12.84 -0.34
CA ASN A 55 6.79 -13.82 0.45
C ASN A 55 6.10 -13.13 1.65
N ALA A 56 5.37 -13.90 2.45
CA ALA A 56 4.67 -13.40 3.63
C ALA A 56 5.63 -12.98 4.76
N GLU A 57 6.79 -13.63 4.87
CA GLU A 57 7.82 -13.32 5.86
C GLU A 57 8.44 -11.95 5.61
N ALA A 58 8.64 -11.58 4.33
CA ALA A 58 9.21 -10.29 3.93
C ALA A 58 8.35 -9.11 4.41
N ILE A 59 7.04 -9.16 4.17
CA ILE A 59 6.13 -8.11 4.69
C ILE A 59 6.03 -8.15 6.22
N ALA A 60 6.04 -9.35 6.83
CA ALA A 60 5.99 -9.48 8.28
C ALA A 60 7.21 -8.81 8.95
N ALA A 61 8.41 -9.00 8.38
CA ALA A 61 9.64 -8.37 8.84
C ALA A 61 9.61 -6.84 8.68
N GLN A 62 8.89 -6.31 7.69
CA GLN A 62 8.78 -4.87 7.44
C GLN A 62 7.64 -4.18 8.19
N ARG A 63 6.86 -4.90 9.02
CA ARG A 63 5.76 -4.29 9.81
C ARG A 63 6.17 -3.05 10.61
N PRO A 64 7.31 -3.03 11.33
CA PRO A 64 7.72 -1.83 12.06
C PRO A 64 7.97 -0.64 11.13
N ALA A 65 8.61 -0.86 9.99
CA ALA A 65 8.88 0.19 9.00
C ALA A 65 7.58 0.71 8.34
N MET A 66 6.63 -0.19 8.04
CA MET A 66 5.33 0.20 7.49
C MET A 66 4.50 1.01 8.50
N ILE A 67 4.56 0.69 9.80
CA ILE A 67 3.89 1.47 10.85
C ILE A 67 4.52 2.87 10.93
N ALA A 68 5.85 2.97 10.97
CA ALA A 68 6.54 4.26 11.01
C ALA A 68 6.21 5.13 9.80
N HIS A 69 6.21 4.55 8.59
CA HIS A 69 5.78 5.24 7.39
C HIS A 69 4.31 5.67 7.46
N LEU A 70 3.42 4.80 7.92
CA LEU A 70 2.00 5.14 8.07
C LEU A 70 1.82 6.32 9.03
N ASP A 71 2.55 6.36 10.14
CA ASP A 71 2.45 7.45 11.10
C ASP A 71 2.97 8.80 10.53
N GLU A 72 3.94 8.77 9.62
CA GLU A 72 4.40 9.95 8.86
C GLU A 72 3.29 10.49 7.94
N VAL A 73 2.59 9.62 7.21
CA VAL A 73 1.61 10.03 6.20
C VAL A 73 0.17 10.10 6.71
N ARG A 74 -0.12 9.61 7.93
CA ARG A 74 -1.47 9.55 8.50
C ARG A 74 -2.16 10.91 8.52
N GLY A 75 -1.38 11.98 8.77
CA GLY A 75 -1.87 13.35 8.78
C GLY A 75 -2.43 13.84 7.43
N PHE A 76 -2.03 13.21 6.33
CA PHE A 76 -2.47 13.54 4.97
C PHE A 76 -3.78 12.85 4.57
N MET A 77 -4.29 11.93 5.40
CA MET A 77 -5.43 11.08 5.08
C MET A 77 -6.72 11.54 5.78
N GLU A 78 -7.86 11.25 5.14
CA GLU A 78 -9.18 11.38 5.73
C GLU A 78 -9.57 10.10 6.47
N GLU A 79 -10.43 10.23 7.48
CA GLU A 79 -11.06 9.08 8.14
C GLU A 79 -12.06 8.42 7.18
N LEU A 80 -11.92 7.10 6.98
CA LEU A 80 -12.83 6.28 6.17
C LEU A 80 -14.10 5.92 6.95
N SER A 81 -13.94 5.57 8.23
CA SER A 81 -15.02 5.25 9.19
C SER A 81 -14.44 5.10 10.60
N PRO A 82 -15.27 5.16 11.66
CA PRO A 82 -14.83 4.92 13.03
C PRO A 82 -14.15 3.56 13.24
N GLU A 83 -14.56 2.53 12.49
CA GLU A 83 -14.04 1.17 12.62
C GLU A 83 -12.69 0.99 11.90
N LEU A 84 -12.51 1.61 10.74
CA LEU A 84 -11.30 1.49 9.92
C LEU A 84 -10.25 2.55 10.26
N GLY A 85 -10.66 3.70 10.80
CA GLY A 85 -9.80 4.88 10.88
C GLY A 85 -9.48 5.40 9.48
N VAL A 86 -8.20 5.63 9.17
CA VAL A 86 -7.78 6.29 7.91
C VAL A 86 -7.39 5.33 6.77
N THR A 87 -7.27 4.04 7.05
CA THR A 87 -6.88 3.04 6.05
C THR A 87 -7.66 1.75 6.20
N ASP A 88 -7.87 1.04 5.10
CA ASP A 88 -8.47 -0.29 5.05
C ASP A 88 -7.45 -1.27 4.42
N PRO A 89 -6.54 -1.83 5.24
CA PRO A 89 -5.47 -2.70 4.77
C PRO A 89 -5.88 -4.18 4.80
N VAL A 90 -5.60 -4.89 3.71
CA VAL A 90 -5.72 -6.35 3.60
C VAL A 90 -4.44 -6.95 3.00
N SER A 91 -4.19 -8.23 3.25
CA SER A 91 -3.03 -8.91 2.67
C SER A 91 -3.28 -10.41 2.48
N GLY A 92 -2.58 -11.03 1.54
CA GLY A 92 -2.74 -12.46 1.25
C GLY A 92 -1.84 -13.00 0.15
N ASN A 93 -1.88 -14.32 -0.02
CA ASN A 93 -1.19 -15.00 -1.11
C ASN A 93 -1.81 -14.64 -2.46
N ILE A 94 -0.97 -14.44 -3.48
CA ILE A 94 -1.45 -14.27 -4.84
C ILE A 94 -1.88 -15.64 -5.38
N VAL A 95 -3.18 -15.84 -5.57
CA VAL A 95 -3.77 -17.12 -6.00
C VAL A 95 -3.90 -17.26 -7.52
N SER A 96 -3.83 -16.15 -8.27
CA SER A 96 -3.88 -16.14 -9.73
C SER A 96 -3.08 -14.96 -10.28
N LYS A 97 -2.28 -15.21 -11.33
CA LYS A 97 -1.55 -14.19 -12.09
C LYS A 97 -1.61 -14.57 -13.56
N VAL A 98 -2.23 -13.72 -14.37
CA VAL A 98 -2.25 -13.85 -15.83
C VAL A 98 -1.43 -12.71 -16.41
N GLY A 99 -0.43 -13.04 -17.22
CA GLY A 99 0.27 -12.05 -18.03
C GLY A 99 -0.55 -11.78 -19.28
N TYR A 100 -0.81 -10.51 -19.57
CA TYR A 100 -1.32 -10.09 -20.87
C TYR A 100 -0.13 -9.55 -21.68
N HIS A 101 -0.03 -9.97 -22.93
CA HIS A 101 0.86 -9.37 -23.91
C HIS A 101 -0.01 -8.40 -24.72
N ASP A 102 0.50 -7.19 -24.94
CA ASP A 102 -0.10 -6.23 -25.88
C ASP A 102 -0.07 -6.77 -27.32
#